data_AF-A0A946Z8Y4-F1
#
_entry.id   AF-A0A946Z8Y4-F1
#
_cell.length_a   1.000
_cell.length_b   1.000
_cell.length_c   1.000
_cell.angle_alpha   90.00
_cell.angle_beta   90.00
_cell.angle_gamma   90.00
#
_symmetry.space_group_name_H-M   'P 1'
#
loop_
_entity.id
_entity.type
_entity.pdbx_description
1 polymer ?
#
loop_
_entity_poly.entity_id
_entity_poly.type
_entity_poly.pdbx_seq_one_letter_code
_entity_poly.pdbx_strand_id
1 'polypeptide(L)'
;MRTIKTILLSKIPYWAFSMLLVMACNPKETRTQEEQEREPSPEPKGIISEKEAGVLFDTYSRNRLPLIEKFENEAAEEGEENFMAARYTYFNFKEIQKYMKYIEEQAASAGKDIETLRIYYATYPAGSGNDSKKNTVFLVPTTKFGDVNKAFKIDTVNGKPVAEAIPWNFKGIGKESMEQEEKEGEKNQAGFFTGLATNTVLLRGGSLILNDGNTAPPPPNQ
;
A
#
# COMPACT_ATOMS: atom_id res chain seq x y z
N MET A 1 73.62 -25.12 -27.92
CA MET A 1 73.91 -24.65 -26.55
C MET A 1 74.73 -23.37 -26.67
N ARG A 2 74.32 -22.26 -26.02
CA ARG A 2 74.94 -20.91 -25.99
C ARG A 2 74.85 -20.09 -27.30
N THR A 3 74.55 -18.79 -27.35
CA THR A 3 73.86 -17.81 -26.47
C THR A 3 73.49 -16.60 -27.35
N ILE A 4 72.45 -15.90 -26.95
CA ILE A 4 71.87 -14.63 -27.45
C ILE A 4 72.91 -13.51 -27.61
N LYS A 5 72.75 -12.60 -28.61
CA LYS A 5 72.70 -11.12 -28.38
C LYS A 5 72.49 -10.20 -29.61
N THR A 6 71.48 -9.35 -29.44
CA THR A 6 71.35 -7.89 -29.76
C THR A 6 71.10 -7.34 -31.16
N ILE A 7 69.98 -6.60 -31.18
CA ILE A 7 69.50 -5.58 -32.11
C ILE A 7 70.41 -4.34 -32.09
N LEU A 8 70.74 -3.76 -33.25
CA LEU A 8 71.16 -2.36 -33.40
C LEU A 8 71.16 -1.90 -34.86
N LEU A 9 70.11 -1.20 -35.26
CA LEU A 9 70.01 -0.30 -36.43
C LEU A 9 68.87 0.68 -36.07
N SER A 10 68.85 1.96 -36.39
CA SER A 10 69.73 2.88 -37.08
C SER A 10 69.06 4.25 -36.90
N LYS A 11 69.84 5.32 -36.88
CA LYS A 11 69.43 6.72 -36.67
C LYS A 11 68.62 7.31 -37.85
N ILE A 12 68.01 8.50 -37.58
CA ILE A 12 67.81 9.71 -38.43
C ILE A 12 66.37 9.94 -38.98
N PRO A 13 65.81 11.18 -39.12
CA PRO A 13 65.97 12.47 -38.41
C PRO A 13 64.62 13.19 -38.08
N TYR A 14 64.75 14.33 -37.39
CA TYR A 14 63.82 15.46 -37.28
C TYR A 14 63.02 15.78 -38.57
N TRP A 15 61.71 16.03 -38.43
CA TRP A 15 61.03 17.16 -39.07
C TRP A 15 59.69 17.46 -38.38
N ALA A 16 59.55 18.71 -37.94
CA ALA A 16 58.32 19.48 -37.79
C ALA A 16 57.07 18.84 -37.14
N PHE A 17 56.82 19.19 -35.87
CA PHE A 17 55.48 19.66 -35.47
C PHE A 17 55.66 20.44 -34.15
N SER A 18 55.79 21.76 -34.23
CA SER A 18 54.68 22.67 -33.94
C SER A 18 54.06 22.39 -32.56
N MET A 19 54.53 23.19 -31.62
CA MET A 19 53.90 23.49 -30.35
C MET A 19 52.41 23.80 -30.57
N LEU A 20 51.51 22.98 -30.03
CA LEU A 20 50.18 23.41 -29.64
C LEU A 20 49.69 22.60 -28.43
N LEU A 21 49.98 23.13 -27.25
CA LEU A 21 49.27 22.83 -26.01
C LEU A 21 47.92 23.56 -26.07
N VAL A 22 46.82 22.85 -26.29
CA VAL A 22 45.49 23.30 -25.82
C VAL A 22 44.60 22.11 -25.46
N MET A 23 44.36 21.98 -24.15
CA MET A 23 43.09 21.58 -23.55
C MET A 23 42.44 20.28 -24.04
N ALA A 24 42.74 19.18 -23.34
CA ALA A 24 41.82 18.06 -23.19
C ALA A 24 40.56 18.54 -22.42
N CYS A 25 39.63 19.13 -23.15
CA CYS A 25 38.26 19.30 -22.70
C CYS A 25 37.51 18.03 -23.11
N ASN A 26 37.29 17.10 -22.17
CA ASN A 26 36.35 16.00 -22.40
C ASN A 26 34.97 16.64 -22.65
N PRO A 27 34.36 16.51 -23.84
CA PRO A 27 32.95 16.79 -23.94
C PRO A 27 32.24 15.77 -23.05
N LYS A 28 31.65 16.25 -21.94
CA LYS A 28 30.60 15.50 -21.28
C LYS A 28 29.57 15.22 -22.36
N GLU A 29 29.38 13.95 -22.69
CA GLU A 29 28.16 13.49 -23.33
C GLU A 29 27.01 14.09 -22.53
N THR A 30 26.42 15.14 -23.09
CA THR A 30 25.10 15.58 -22.69
C THR A 30 24.23 14.45 -23.18
N ARG A 31 23.99 13.48 -22.28
CA ARG A 31 22.91 12.52 -22.41
C ARG A 31 21.67 13.39 -22.44
N THR A 32 21.25 13.79 -23.64
CA THR A 32 19.91 14.28 -23.90
C THR A 32 19.02 13.18 -23.37
N GLN A 33 18.54 13.36 -22.14
CA GLN A 33 17.38 12.64 -21.70
C GLN A 33 16.32 13.11 -22.67
N GLU A 34 15.97 12.25 -23.63
CA GLU A 34 14.68 12.35 -24.29
C GLU A 34 13.68 12.42 -23.14
N GLU A 35 13.21 13.63 -22.87
CA GLU A 35 12.05 13.87 -22.05
C GLU A 35 10.94 13.17 -22.81
N GLN A 36 10.70 11.90 -22.48
CA GLN A 36 9.51 11.19 -22.92
C GLN A 36 8.36 12.07 -22.48
N GLU A 37 7.79 12.78 -23.45
CA GLU A 37 6.53 13.50 -23.33
C GLU A 37 5.52 12.44 -22.86
N ARG A 38 5.31 12.40 -21.54
CA ARG A 38 4.37 11.47 -20.94
C ARG A 38 3.00 11.98 -21.32
N GLU A 39 2.40 11.33 -22.31
CA GLU A 39 0.98 11.49 -22.63
C GLU A 39 0.19 11.55 -21.32
N PRO A 40 -0.63 12.60 -21.10
CA PRO A 40 -1.35 12.76 -19.85
C PRO A 40 -2.26 11.55 -19.65
N SER A 41 -2.19 10.96 -18.45
CA SER A 41 -3.08 9.86 -18.08
C SER A 41 -4.54 10.31 -18.25
N PRO A 42 -5.42 9.50 -18.86
CA PRO A 42 -6.82 9.86 -19.00
C PRO A 42 -7.44 10.09 -17.62
N GLU A 43 -8.30 11.09 -17.53
CA GLU A 43 -9.00 11.42 -16.29
C GLU A 43 -9.93 10.27 -15.89
N PRO A 44 -9.86 9.79 -14.63
CA PRO A 44 -10.81 8.81 -14.12
C PRO A 44 -12.25 9.33 -14.18
N LYS A 45 -13.19 8.44 -14.50
CA LYS A 45 -14.61 8.77 -14.38
C LYS A 45 -14.97 8.97 -12.89
N GLY A 46 -15.75 10.01 -12.60
CA GLY A 46 -16.29 10.24 -11.26
C GLY A 46 -15.52 11.22 -10.39
N ILE A 47 -14.59 12.00 -10.95
CA ILE A 47 -14.07 13.20 -10.28
C ILE A 47 -15.24 14.19 -10.11
N ILE A 48 -15.47 14.62 -8.87
CA ILE A 48 -16.53 15.57 -8.51
C ILE A 48 -15.95 16.97 -8.30
N SER A 49 -16.80 17.99 -8.42
CA SER A 49 -16.41 19.38 -8.12
C SER A 49 -16.24 19.61 -6.61
N GLU A 50 -15.43 20.61 -6.24
CA GLU A 50 -15.28 21.04 -4.84
C GLU A 50 -16.62 21.42 -4.19
N LYS A 51 -17.51 22.06 -4.96
CA LYS A 51 -18.86 22.42 -4.50
C LYS A 51 -19.69 21.19 -4.15
N GLU A 52 -19.64 20.16 -5.00
CA GLU A 52 -20.35 18.90 -4.75
C GLU A 52 -19.76 18.19 -3.52
N ALA A 53 -18.43 18.14 -3.40
CA ALA A 53 -17.76 17.60 -2.22
C ALA A 53 -18.19 18.31 -0.93
N GLY A 54 -18.28 19.64 -0.95
CA GLY A 54 -18.77 20.45 0.18
C GLY A 54 -20.21 20.09 0.59
N VAL A 55 -21.12 19.95 -0.39
CA VAL A 55 -22.51 19.53 -0.11
C VAL A 55 -22.56 18.14 0.53
N LEU A 56 -21.76 17.18 0.07
CA LEU A 56 -21.68 15.84 0.67
C LEU A 56 -21.15 15.90 2.09
N PHE A 57 -20.09 16.66 2.33
CA PHE A 57 -19.47 16.85 3.65
C PHE A 57 -20.46 17.44 4.67
N ASP A 58 -21.14 18.54 4.30
CA ASP A 58 -22.10 19.23 5.17
C ASP A 58 -23.35 18.37 5.44
N THR A 59 -23.77 17.59 4.45
CA THR A 59 -24.90 16.68 4.61
C THR A 59 -24.58 15.57 5.60
N TYR A 60 -23.38 15.00 5.55
CA TYR A 60 -22.92 14.03 6.56
C TYR A 60 -22.80 14.69 7.95
N SER A 61 -22.25 15.91 8.03
CA SER A 61 -22.15 16.68 9.28
C SER A 61 -23.49 16.91 9.96
N ARG A 62 -24.54 17.23 9.20
CA ARG A 62 -25.86 17.49 9.77
C ARG A 62 -26.63 16.22 10.10
N ASN A 63 -26.54 15.20 9.24
CA ASN A 63 -27.48 14.08 9.28
C ASN A 63 -26.93 12.81 9.94
N ARG A 64 -25.59 12.62 9.97
CA ARG A 64 -24.96 11.40 10.47
C ARG A 64 -24.14 11.63 11.72
N LEU A 65 -23.30 12.66 11.72
CA LEU A 65 -22.35 12.92 12.80
C LEU A 65 -23.02 13.00 14.18
N PRO A 66 -24.09 13.80 14.38
CA PRO A 66 -24.67 13.96 15.72
C PRO A 66 -25.37 12.69 16.21
N LEU A 67 -25.85 11.85 15.30
CA LEU A 67 -26.50 10.58 15.65
C LEU A 67 -25.48 9.57 16.16
N ILE A 68 -24.33 9.47 15.51
CA ILE A 68 -23.24 8.58 15.92
C ILE A 68 -22.69 9.03 17.27
N GLU A 69 -22.33 10.31 17.38
CA GLU A 69 -21.77 10.85 18.62
C GLU A 69 -22.74 10.75 19.78
N LYS A 70 -24.03 11.06 19.56
CA LYS A 70 -25.04 10.88 20.59
C LYS A 70 -25.14 9.43 21.05
N PHE A 71 -25.24 8.48 20.12
CA PHE A 71 -25.38 7.06 20.44
C PHE A 71 -24.19 6.54 21.27
N GLU A 72 -22.96 6.83 20.83
CA GLU A 72 -21.76 6.35 21.53
C GLU A 72 -21.60 7.02 22.91
N ASN A 73 -21.94 8.30 23.04
CA ASN A 73 -21.88 9.02 24.31
C ASN A 73 -22.98 8.59 25.29
N GLU A 74 -24.17 8.23 24.82
CA GLU A 74 -25.23 7.66 25.66
C GLU A 74 -24.87 6.25 26.20
N ALA A 75 -23.97 5.55 25.52
CA ALA A 75 -23.46 4.23 25.91
C ALA A 75 -22.10 4.29 26.65
N ALA A 76 -21.57 5.48 26.92
CA ALA A 76 -20.28 5.66 27.58
C ALA A 76 -20.38 5.42 29.10
N GLU A 77 -19.35 4.79 29.69
CA GLU A 77 -19.26 4.64 31.14
C GLU A 77 -18.88 5.95 31.83
N GLU A 78 -19.16 6.05 33.13
CA GLU A 78 -18.84 7.25 33.91
C GLU A 78 -17.33 7.52 33.91
N GLY A 79 -16.93 8.69 33.40
CA GLY A 79 -15.52 9.09 33.30
C GLY A 79 -14.88 8.85 31.92
N GLU A 80 -15.58 8.25 30.95
CA GLU A 80 -15.13 8.24 29.55
C GLU A 80 -15.18 9.65 28.93
N GLU A 81 -14.20 9.98 28.08
CA GLU A 81 -14.24 11.21 27.28
C GLU A 81 -15.35 11.14 26.23
N ASN A 82 -15.88 12.30 25.85
CA ASN A 82 -16.89 12.36 24.80
C ASN A 82 -16.35 11.78 23.49
N PHE A 83 -17.06 10.78 22.96
CA PHE A 83 -16.80 10.17 21.68
C PHE A 83 -16.92 11.20 20.55
N MET A 84 -15.86 11.28 19.74
CA MET A 84 -15.82 12.07 18.52
C MET A 84 -15.86 11.16 17.30
N ALA A 85 -16.85 11.35 16.45
CA ALA A 85 -17.01 10.49 15.29
C ALA A 85 -15.98 10.82 14.20
N ALA A 86 -15.45 9.76 13.60
CA ALA A 86 -14.60 9.80 12.43
C ALA A 86 -15.19 10.62 11.27
N ARG A 87 -14.34 11.41 10.61
CA ARG A 87 -14.71 12.21 9.43
C ARG A 87 -14.07 11.76 8.13
N TYR A 88 -12.90 11.16 8.23
CA TYR A 88 -12.20 10.60 7.09
C TYR A 88 -11.34 9.43 7.55
N THR A 89 -11.11 8.51 6.61
CA THR A 89 -10.08 7.49 6.73
C THR A 89 -9.05 7.74 5.64
N TYR A 90 -7.77 7.65 6.00
CA TYR A 90 -6.68 7.85 5.07
C TYR A 90 -5.75 6.65 5.05
N PHE A 91 -5.12 6.46 3.89
CA PHE A 91 -4.04 5.49 3.69
C PHE A 91 -2.79 6.26 3.29
N ASN A 92 -1.63 5.76 3.71
CA ASN A 92 -0.38 6.30 3.17
C ASN A 92 -0.35 6.05 1.65
N PHE A 93 -0.13 7.11 0.88
CA PHE A 93 -0.19 7.03 -0.59
C PHE A 93 0.77 5.99 -1.18
N LYS A 94 1.99 5.88 -0.64
CA LYS A 94 2.96 4.88 -1.11
C LYS A 94 2.56 3.47 -0.72
N GLU A 95 2.01 3.28 0.47
CA GLU A 95 1.58 1.96 0.93
C GLU A 95 0.35 1.47 0.16
N ILE A 96 -0.63 2.35 -0.14
CA ILE A 96 -1.77 1.94 -0.96
C ILE A 96 -1.33 1.57 -2.38
N GLN A 97 -0.36 2.27 -2.98
CA GLN A 97 0.21 1.88 -4.28
C GLN A 97 0.88 0.49 -4.22
N LYS A 98 1.68 0.23 -3.18
CA LYS A 98 2.29 -1.09 -2.97
C LYS A 98 1.23 -2.17 -2.80
N TYR A 99 0.17 -1.88 -2.04
CA TYR A 99 -0.95 -2.80 -1.86
C TYR A 99 -1.64 -3.13 -3.18
N MET A 100 -1.96 -2.13 -4.02
CA MET A 100 -2.56 -2.37 -5.33
C MET A 100 -1.70 -3.30 -6.19
N LYS A 101 -0.40 -3.02 -6.27
CA LYS A 101 0.53 -3.89 -7.00
C LYS A 101 0.59 -5.30 -6.41
N TYR A 102 0.63 -5.40 -5.07
CA TYR A 102 0.69 -6.69 -4.39
C TYR A 102 -0.55 -7.55 -4.69
N ILE A 103 -1.77 -7.00 -4.60
CA ILE A 103 -2.99 -7.77 -4.87
C ILE A 103 -3.11 -8.19 -6.34
N GLU A 104 -2.61 -7.38 -7.28
CA GLU A 104 -2.52 -7.73 -8.69
C GLU A 104 -1.57 -8.90 -8.92
N GLU A 105 -0.35 -8.86 -8.36
CA GLU A 105 0.62 -9.94 -8.46
C GLU A 105 0.11 -11.25 -7.83
N GLN A 106 -0.53 -11.17 -6.67
CA GLN A 106 -1.13 -12.32 -6.00
C GLN A 106 -2.27 -12.94 -6.82
N ALA A 107 -3.17 -12.11 -7.37
CA ALA A 107 -4.24 -12.58 -8.23
C ALA A 107 -3.72 -13.23 -9.52
N ALA A 108 -2.75 -12.59 -10.18
CA ALA A 108 -2.14 -13.08 -11.41
C ALA A 108 -1.45 -14.43 -11.19
N SER A 109 -0.81 -14.63 -10.03
CA SER A 109 -0.20 -15.92 -9.67
C SER A 109 -1.21 -17.08 -9.69
N ALA A 110 -2.47 -16.81 -9.34
CA ALA A 110 -3.59 -17.76 -9.35
C ALA A 110 -4.41 -17.72 -10.65
N GLY A 111 -3.92 -17.04 -11.70
CA GLY A 111 -4.62 -16.91 -12.98
C GLY A 111 -5.93 -16.10 -12.90
N LYS A 112 -5.94 -15.08 -12.04
CA LYS A 112 -7.09 -14.19 -11.82
C LYS A 112 -6.70 -12.72 -12.00
N ASP A 113 -7.66 -11.92 -12.43
CA ASP A 113 -7.56 -10.46 -12.43
C ASP A 113 -8.42 -9.86 -11.33
N ILE A 114 -8.04 -8.68 -10.84
CA ILE A 114 -8.87 -7.88 -9.93
C ILE A 114 -9.96 -7.17 -10.74
N GLU A 115 -11.21 -7.33 -10.31
CA GLU A 115 -12.38 -6.73 -10.97
C GLU A 115 -12.86 -5.48 -10.24
N THR A 116 -12.94 -5.55 -8.91
CA THR A 116 -13.30 -4.39 -8.08
C THR A 116 -12.53 -4.41 -6.77
N LEU A 117 -12.38 -3.23 -6.17
CA LEU A 117 -11.93 -3.09 -4.79
C LEU A 117 -13.10 -2.64 -3.93
N ARG A 118 -13.57 -3.50 -3.03
CA ARG A 118 -14.66 -3.18 -2.10
C ARG A 118 -14.09 -2.50 -0.87
N ILE A 119 -14.71 -1.42 -0.45
CA ILE A 119 -14.41 -0.73 0.81
C ILE A 119 -15.56 -1.06 1.76
N TYR A 120 -15.27 -1.74 2.87
CA TYR A 120 -16.25 -2.03 3.90
C TYR A 120 -16.12 -1.05 5.04
N TYR A 121 -17.25 -0.51 5.50
CA TYR A 121 -17.35 0.21 6.76
C TYR A 121 -17.35 -0.77 7.92
N ALA A 122 -16.52 -0.51 8.93
CA ALA A 122 -16.41 -1.33 10.12
C ALA A 122 -16.19 -0.44 11.35
N THR A 123 -16.33 -1.05 12.53
CA THR A 123 -16.11 -0.40 13.81
C THR A 123 -15.27 -1.33 14.67
N TYR A 124 -14.25 -0.80 15.33
CA TYR A 124 -13.50 -1.58 16.30
C TYR A 124 -14.36 -1.90 17.52
N PRO A 125 -14.27 -3.11 18.09
CA PRO A 125 -15.05 -3.48 19.25
C PRO A 125 -14.67 -2.61 20.46
N ALA A 126 -15.58 -2.51 21.43
CA ALA A 126 -15.26 -1.92 22.72
C ALA A 126 -14.07 -2.65 23.36
N GLY A 127 -13.18 -1.91 24.01
CA GLY A 127 -11.98 -2.47 24.66
C GLY A 127 -10.76 -2.64 23.74
N SER A 128 -10.83 -2.24 22.47
CA SER A 128 -9.67 -2.28 21.54
C SER A 128 -8.64 -1.15 21.79
N GLY A 129 -8.43 -0.78 23.06
CA GLY A 129 -7.53 0.29 23.47
C GLY A 129 -7.92 1.65 22.87
N ASN A 130 -6.93 2.36 22.32
CA ASN A 130 -7.11 3.71 21.81
C ASN A 130 -8.10 3.82 20.65
N ASP A 131 -8.40 2.71 19.96
CA ASP A 131 -9.32 2.67 18.82
C ASP A 131 -10.70 2.14 19.17
N SER A 132 -10.98 1.91 20.46
CA SER A 132 -12.27 1.45 20.97
C SER A 132 -13.42 2.25 20.36
N LYS A 133 -14.41 1.55 19.80
CA LYS A 133 -15.63 2.12 19.19
C LYS A 133 -15.37 3.01 17.96
N LYS A 134 -14.11 3.20 17.52
CA LYS A 134 -13.82 4.03 16.34
C LYS A 134 -14.23 3.32 15.06
N ASN A 135 -14.76 4.10 14.13
CA ASN A 135 -14.98 3.64 12.76
C ASN A 135 -13.63 3.37 12.07
N THR A 136 -13.63 2.39 11.19
CA THR A 136 -12.54 2.08 10.27
C THR A 136 -13.11 1.62 8.93
N VAL A 137 -12.25 1.47 7.94
CA VAL A 137 -12.57 0.76 6.72
C VAL A 137 -11.52 -0.29 6.40
N PHE A 138 -11.95 -1.36 5.76
CA PHE A 138 -11.04 -2.33 5.18
C PHE A 138 -11.33 -2.57 3.70
N LEU A 139 -10.26 -2.83 2.95
CA LEU A 139 -10.24 -2.99 1.52
C LEU A 139 -10.24 -4.49 1.19
N VAL A 140 -11.12 -4.91 0.28
CA VAL A 140 -11.26 -6.30 -0.13
C VAL A 140 -11.24 -6.38 -1.66
N PRO A 141 -10.19 -6.99 -2.25
CA PRO A 141 -10.15 -7.21 -3.68
C PRO A 141 -11.13 -8.30 -4.07
N THR A 142 -11.66 -8.20 -5.28
CA THR A 142 -12.62 -9.17 -5.80
C THR A 142 -12.25 -9.61 -7.21
N THR A 143 -12.63 -10.82 -7.56
CA THR A 143 -12.41 -11.41 -8.87
C THR A 143 -13.62 -12.23 -9.33
N LYS A 144 -13.64 -12.62 -10.61
CA LYS A 144 -14.69 -13.45 -11.20
C LYS A 144 -14.53 -14.93 -10.81
N PHE A 145 -15.62 -15.47 -10.30
CA PHE A 145 -15.86 -16.91 -10.18
C PHE A 145 -17.10 -17.25 -10.99
N GLY A 146 -16.90 -17.71 -12.23
CA GLY A 146 -17.96 -17.72 -13.23
C GLY A 146 -18.43 -16.29 -13.51
N ASP A 147 -19.74 -16.08 -13.53
CA ASP A 147 -20.34 -14.76 -13.79
C ASP A 147 -20.49 -13.88 -12.54
N VAL A 148 -20.05 -14.36 -11.38
CA VAL A 148 -20.22 -13.64 -10.10
C VAL A 148 -18.89 -13.10 -9.61
N ASN A 149 -18.90 -11.80 -9.27
CA ASN A 149 -17.77 -11.13 -8.67
C ASN A 149 -17.74 -11.36 -7.14
N LYS A 150 -16.69 -12.01 -6.63
CA LYS A 150 -16.57 -12.40 -5.22
C LYS A 150 -15.24 -11.95 -4.62
N ALA A 151 -15.25 -11.66 -3.32
CA ALA A 151 -14.04 -11.53 -2.53
C ALA A 151 -13.27 -12.86 -2.53
N PHE A 152 -11.94 -12.81 -2.44
CA PHE A 152 -11.12 -14.01 -2.50
C PHE A 152 -9.85 -13.90 -1.65
N LYS A 153 -9.28 -15.05 -1.32
CA LYS A 153 -7.92 -15.22 -0.78
C LYS A 153 -7.11 -16.07 -1.75
N ILE A 154 -5.79 -16.07 -1.57
CA ILE A 154 -4.90 -17.01 -2.26
C ILE A 154 -4.59 -18.16 -1.32
N ASP A 155 -4.86 -19.38 -1.76
CA ASP A 155 -4.46 -20.60 -1.07
C ASP A 155 -3.41 -21.36 -1.89
N THR A 156 -2.76 -22.36 -1.30
CA THR A 156 -1.78 -23.22 -1.98
C THR A 156 -2.29 -24.65 -2.03
N VAL A 157 -2.70 -25.10 -3.21
CA VAL A 157 -3.13 -26.48 -3.45
C VAL A 157 -2.08 -27.18 -4.30
N ASN A 158 -1.47 -28.24 -3.77
CA ASN A 158 -0.39 -28.99 -4.45
C ASN A 158 0.80 -28.10 -4.88
N GLY A 159 1.18 -27.14 -4.05
CA GLY A 159 2.28 -26.22 -4.33
C GLY A 159 1.98 -25.14 -5.38
N LYS A 160 0.72 -25.03 -5.83
CA LYS A 160 0.29 -24.00 -6.78
C LYS A 160 -0.68 -23.02 -6.11
N PRO A 161 -0.55 -21.71 -6.37
CA PRO A 161 -1.50 -20.71 -5.90
C PRO A 161 -2.87 -20.92 -6.56
N VAL A 162 -3.93 -20.91 -5.75
CA VAL A 162 -5.32 -21.03 -6.20
C VAL A 162 -6.15 -19.95 -5.50
N ALA A 163 -6.97 -19.24 -6.28
CA ALA A 163 -7.91 -18.28 -5.71
C ALA A 163 -9.12 -19.01 -5.13
N GLU A 164 -9.42 -18.77 -3.86
CA GLU A 164 -10.59 -19.32 -3.17
C GLU A 164 -11.54 -18.18 -2.77
N ALA A 165 -12.83 -18.34 -3.07
CA ALA A 165 -13.83 -17.33 -2.75
C ALA A 165 -14.08 -17.24 -1.23
N ILE A 166 -14.13 -16.02 -0.70
CA ILE A 166 -14.45 -15.74 0.71
C ILE A 166 -15.98 -15.65 0.84
N PRO A 167 -16.60 -16.32 1.83
CA PRO A 167 -18.04 -16.21 2.08
C PRO A 167 -18.45 -14.80 2.51
N TRP A 168 -19.65 -14.38 2.10
CA TRP A 168 -20.13 -13.01 2.24
C TRP A 168 -20.29 -12.53 3.68
N ASN A 169 -20.57 -13.42 4.63
CA ASN A 169 -20.92 -13.03 5.99
C ASN A 169 -19.75 -12.96 6.97
N PHE A 170 -18.49 -13.22 6.54
CA PHE A 170 -17.27 -13.32 7.37
C PHE A 170 -17.43 -14.15 8.67
N LYS A 171 -18.56 -14.85 8.84
CA LYS A 171 -18.98 -15.47 10.09
C LYS A 171 -18.19 -16.75 10.27
N GLY A 172 -17.32 -16.78 11.28
CA GLY A 172 -16.42 -17.90 11.54
C GLY A 172 -14.98 -17.69 11.06
N ILE A 173 -14.68 -16.58 10.37
CA ILE A 173 -13.30 -16.17 10.09
C ILE A 173 -12.79 -15.45 11.35
N GLY A 174 -11.97 -16.13 12.16
CA GLY A 174 -11.28 -15.50 13.30
C GLY A 174 -11.66 -15.97 14.72
N LYS A 175 -12.56 -16.96 14.89
CA LYS A 175 -12.82 -17.53 16.23
C LYS A 175 -11.59 -18.25 16.80
N GLU A 176 -10.82 -18.93 15.96
CA GLU A 176 -9.63 -19.68 16.40
C GLU A 176 -8.40 -18.79 16.63
N SER A 177 -8.33 -17.59 16.05
CA SER A 177 -7.13 -16.74 16.07
C SER A 177 -7.17 -15.59 17.10
N MET A 178 -8.29 -15.41 17.81
CA MET A 178 -8.41 -14.39 18.88
C MET A 178 -8.60 -15.00 20.27
N GLU A 179 -8.80 -16.32 20.39
CA GLU A 179 -8.95 -17.02 21.68
C GLU A 179 -7.63 -17.52 22.30
N GLN A 180 -6.46 -17.25 21.68
CA GLN A 180 -5.17 -17.61 22.29
C GLN A 180 -4.62 -16.51 23.22
N GLU A 181 -4.89 -16.75 24.51
CA GLU A 181 -4.20 -16.28 25.72
C GLU A 181 -4.19 -14.77 26.03
N GLU A 182 -5.19 -14.35 26.81
CA GLU A 182 -4.96 -13.43 27.93
C GLU A 182 -3.94 -14.05 28.90
N LYS A 183 -2.66 -13.76 28.67
CA LYS A 183 -1.68 -13.73 29.75
C LYS A 183 -1.10 -12.33 29.85
N GLU A 184 -1.33 -11.76 31.02
CA GLU A 184 -0.87 -10.46 31.49
C GLU A 184 0.65 -10.36 31.36
N GLY A 185 1.12 -9.58 30.39
CA GLY A 185 2.55 -9.33 30.17
C GLY A 185 2.85 -8.81 28.76
N GLU A 186 3.25 -7.54 28.69
CA GLU A 186 3.70 -6.81 27.50
C GLU A 186 2.64 -6.52 26.43
N LYS A 187 2.20 -5.24 26.43
CA LYS A 187 1.40 -4.61 25.39
C LYS A 187 2.13 -4.72 24.05
N ASN A 188 1.80 -5.74 23.26
CA ASN A 188 2.10 -5.73 21.84
C ASN A 188 1.14 -4.75 21.17
N GLN A 189 1.59 -3.51 21.05
CA GLN A 189 1.03 -2.58 20.08
C GLN A 189 1.06 -3.28 18.72
N ALA A 190 -0.06 -3.26 18.00
CA ALA A 190 -0.12 -3.69 16.61
C ALA A 190 0.69 -2.70 15.74
N GLY A 191 2.00 -2.69 15.93
CA GLY A 191 2.96 -2.10 15.04
C GLY A 191 3.12 -3.05 13.86
N PHE A 192 2.43 -2.76 12.77
CA PHE A 192 2.82 -3.31 11.49
C PHE A 192 4.22 -2.73 11.17
N PHE A 193 5.17 -3.61 10.87
CA PHE A 193 6.58 -3.35 10.54
C PHE A 193 7.58 -3.25 11.70
N THR A 194 8.10 -4.40 12.11
CA THR A 194 9.53 -4.55 12.43
C THR A 194 10.14 -5.54 11.44
N GLY A 195 11.17 -5.07 10.72
CA GLY A 195 11.67 -5.70 9.51
C GLY A 195 12.31 -7.07 9.74
N LEU A 196 12.10 -7.96 8.75
CA LEU A 196 13.09 -8.86 8.17
C LEU A 196 12.44 -9.49 6.93
N ALA A 197 13.09 -9.35 5.79
CA ALA A 197 12.68 -10.01 4.56
C ALA A 197 12.82 -11.53 4.73
N THR A 198 11.70 -12.27 4.59
CA THR A 198 11.53 -13.52 3.82
C THR A 198 10.25 -14.26 4.27
N ASN A 199 9.41 -14.65 3.30
CA ASN A 199 8.32 -15.63 3.41
C ASN A 199 7.07 -15.32 4.27
N THR A 200 6.58 -14.08 4.27
CA THR A 200 5.38 -13.65 5.02
C THR A 200 4.03 -14.14 4.46
N VAL A 201 4.00 -14.80 3.30
CA VAL A 201 2.74 -15.31 2.70
C VAL A 201 2.17 -16.50 3.51
N LEU A 202 3.03 -17.31 4.13
CA LEU A 202 2.61 -18.57 4.78
C LEU A 202 2.00 -18.39 6.18
N LEU A 203 2.27 -17.27 6.86
CA LEU A 203 1.81 -17.06 8.25
C LEU A 203 0.49 -16.26 8.36
N ARG A 204 -0.08 -15.79 7.24
CA ARG A 204 -1.32 -14.99 7.20
C ARG A 204 -2.46 -15.58 6.36
N GLY A 205 -2.40 -16.88 6.06
CA GLY A 205 -3.47 -17.58 5.34
C GLY A 205 -3.84 -16.95 3.99
N GLY A 206 -2.86 -16.35 3.29
CA GLY A 206 -3.03 -15.72 1.98
C GLY A 206 -4.15 -14.67 1.87
N SER A 207 -4.52 -14.04 2.99
CA SER A 207 -5.50 -12.95 3.00
C SER A 207 -4.97 -11.74 2.21
N LEU A 208 -5.83 -11.17 1.38
CA LEU A 208 -5.56 -9.96 0.60
C LEU A 208 -6.30 -8.73 1.17
N ILE A 209 -6.84 -8.84 2.38
CA ILE A 209 -7.61 -7.77 3.02
C ILE A 209 -6.66 -6.77 3.70
N LEU A 210 -6.82 -5.49 3.39
CA LEU A 210 -6.05 -4.41 4.02
C LEU A 210 -6.95 -3.62 4.99
N ASN A 211 -6.56 -3.59 6.26
CA ASN A 211 -7.09 -2.68 7.28
C ASN A 211 -5.92 -1.88 7.86
N ASP A 212 -5.53 -0.82 7.15
CA ASP A 212 -4.52 0.17 7.59
C ASP A 212 -5.07 1.61 7.44
N GLY A 213 -6.40 1.70 7.46
CA GLY A 213 -7.11 2.97 7.36
C GLY A 213 -6.98 3.72 8.68
N ASN A 214 -6.12 4.74 8.72
CA ASN A 214 -6.04 5.61 9.88
C ASN A 214 -7.26 6.52 9.87
N THR A 215 -7.99 6.55 10.97
CA THR A 215 -9.25 7.27 11.05
C THR A 215 -9.13 8.42 12.05
N ALA A 216 -9.57 9.60 11.64
CA ALA A 216 -9.43 10.80 12.46
C ALA A 216 -10.74 11.60 12.56
N PRO A 217 -10.96 12.28 13.69
CA PRO A 217 -11.96 13.35 13.80
C PRO A 217 -11.60 14.51 12.85
N PRO A 218 -12.48 15.49 12.63
CA PRO A 218 -12.14 16.61 11.74
C PRO A 218 -10.90 17.35 12.28
N PRO A 219 -9.99 17.81 11.40
CA PRO A 219 -8.90 18.67 11.83
C PRO A 219 -9.46 19.95 12.47
N PRO A 220 -8.89 20.45 13.58
CA PRO A 220 -9.30 21.71 14.16
C PRO A 220 -9.01 22.85 13.17
N ASN A 221 -10.03 23.64 12.81
CA ASN A 221 -9.95 24.90 12.04
C ASN A 221 -9.29 24.79 10.64
N GLN A 222 -10.04 24.33 9.64
CA GLN A 222 -9.73 24.58 8.22
C GLN A 222 -10.58 25.72 7.66
#